data_AF-A0A963C3X1-F1
#
_entry.id   AF-A0A963C3X1-F1
#
_cell.length_a   1.000
_cell.length_b   1.000
_cell.length_c   1.000
_cell.angle_alpha   90.00
_cell.angle_beta   90.00
_cell.angle_gamma   90.00
#
_symmetry.space_group_name_H-M   'P 1'
#
loop_
_entity.id
_entity.type
_entity.pdbx_description
1 polymer ?
#
loop_
_entity_poly.entity_id
_entity_poly.type
_entity_poly.pdbx_seq_one_letter_code
_entity_poly.pdbx_strand_id
1 'polypeptide(L)'
;PTPLTDMSALQIGNVTANYTLSGYTFPTAWDGSTFIFGTQPITGTLTANFGTGNIMGDLGVPLGANTYSSSWSGAIGGSYFAGSGGVTSTGVDCSCSCGSAIAGFFAGANAARAGLVYEFSGTQYGDIHGAAVFKK
;
A
#
# COMPACT_ATOMS: atom_id res chain seq x y z
N PRO A 1 10.45 5.22 12.85
CA PRO A 1 8.99 5.18 13.11
C PRO A 1 8.54 6.43 13.89
N THR A 2 7.31 6.91 13.71
CA THR A 2 6.75 8.02 14.50
C THR A 2 6.75 7.68 15.98
N PRO A 3 7.14 8.59 16.89
CA PRO A 3 7.13 8.33 18.34
C PRO A 3 5.74 7.94 18.86
N LEU A 4 5.69 7.06 19.86
CA LEU A 4 4.42 6.63 20.47
C LEU A 4 3.61 7.80 21.06
N THR A 5 4.29 8.82 21.61
CA THR A 5 3.63 10.02 22.13
C THR A 5 2.81 10.75 21.06
N ASP A 6 3.37 10.87 19.86
CA ASP A 6 2.69 11.50 18.72
C ASP A 6 1.52 10.63 18.24
N MET A 7 1.73 9.30 18.16
CA MET A 7 0.67 8.37 17.78
C MET A 7 -0.51 8.43 18.75
N SER A 8 -0.25 8.44 20.06
CA SER A 8 -1.28 8.57 21.09
C SER A 8 -2.00 9.92 21.01
N ALA A 9 -1.27 11.01 20.75
CA ALA A 9 -1.88 12.33 20.58
C ALA A 9 -2.83 12.37 19.36
N LEU A 10 -2.42 11.77 18.23
CA LEU A 10 -3.27 11.65 17.04
C LEU A 10 -4.54 10.83 17.30
N GLN A 11 -4.41 9.73 18.06
CA GLN A 11 -5.54 8.87 18.40
C GLN A 11 -6.53 9.56 19.35
N ILE A 12 -6.05 10.16 20.44
CA ILE A 12 -6.89 10.91 21.39
C ILE A 12 -7.56 12.11 20.70
N GLY A 13 -6.85 12.76 19.79
CA GLY A 13 -7.37 13.87 18.98
C GLY A 13 -8.34 13.45 17.88
N ASN A 14 -8.64 12.15 17.71
CA ASN A 14 -9.48 11.61 16.64
C ASN A 14 -9.07 12.10 15.24
N VAL A 15 -7.77 12.19 15.00
CA VAL A 15 -7.24 12.79 13.77
C VAL A 15 -7.42 11.83 12.60
N THR A 16 -7.89 12.37 11.47
CA THR A 16 -7.81 11.72 10.16
C THR A 16 -6.78 12.44 9.29
N ALA A 17 -5.93 11.68 8.62
CA ALA A 17 -4.91 12.19 7.72
C ALA A 17 -5.00 11.51 6.36
N ASN A 18 -4.95 12.32 5.30
CA ASN A 18 -4.83 11.85 3.93
C ASN A 18 -3.37 12.04 3.48
N TYR A 19 -2.83 11.05 2.78
CA TYR A 19 -1.49 11.09 2.25
C TYR A 19 -1.51 10.81 0.74
N THR A 20 -0.61 11.49 0.05
CA THR A 20 -0.39 11.34 -1.38
C THR A 20 0.95 10.64 -1.63
N LEU A 21 1.03 9.86 -2.69
CA LEU A 21 2.25 9.17 -3.09
C LEU A 21 3.37 10.20 -3.34
N SER A 22 4.51 10.00 -2.68
CA SER A 22 5.69 10.87 -2.78
C SER A 22 6.91 10.17 -3.37
N GLY A 23 6.89 8.83 -3.46
CA GLY A 23 7.98 8.04 -4.01
C GLY A 23 7.62 6.55 -4.03
N TYR A 24 8.29 5.79 -4.88
CA TYR A 24 8.01 4.38 -5.10
C TYR A 24 9.22 3.65 -5.69
N THR A 25 9.21 2.33 -5.58
CA THR A 25 10.01 1.45 -6.44
C THR A 25 9.17 1.05 -7.64
N PHE A 26 9.82 0.78 -8.79
CA PHE A 26 9.14 0.02 -9.83
C PHE A 26 8.78 -1.37 -9.29
N PRO A 27 7.59 -1.90 -9.61
CA PRO A 27 7.18 -3.21 -9.16
C PRO A 27 8.03 -4.30 -9.80
N THR A 28 8.13 -5.44 -9.12
CA THR A 28 8.78 -6.64 -9.64
C THR A 28 7.88 -7.83 -9.46
N ALA A 29 7.91 -8.77 -10.39
CA ALA A 29 7.21 -10.04 -10.25
C ALA A 29 8.06 -11.22 -10.69
N TRP A 30 7.73 -12.40 -10.16
CA TRP A 30 8.37 -13.66 -10.49
C TRP A 30 7.31 -14.78 -10.50
N ASP A 31 7.19 -15.46 -11.64
CA ASP A 31 6.22 -16.54 -11.85
C ASP A 31 6.78 -17.95 -11.58
N GLY A 32 8.01 -18.05 -11.07
CA GLY A 32 8.75 -19.31 -10.96
C GLY A 32 9.77 -19.54 -12.07
N SER A 33 9.73 -18.75 -13.15
CA SER A 33 10.57 -18.91 -14.34
C SER A 33 11.22 -17.62 -14.84
N THR A 34 10.52 -16.48 -14.79
CA THR A 34 10.93 -15.23 -15.41
C THR A 34 10.70 -14.04 -14.48
N PHE A 35 11.70 -13.16 -14.38
CA PHE A 35 11.58 -11.89 -13.66
C PHE A 35 11.01 -10.82 -14.58
N ILE A 36 9.98 -10.12 -14.10
CA ILE A 36 9.35 -9.02 -14.81
C ILE A 36 9.49 -7.77 -13.97
N PHE A 37 9.93 -6.69 -14.60
CA PHE A 37 10.16 -5.40 -13.97
C PHE A 37 9.17 -4.40 -14.53
N GLY A 38 8.52 -3.65 -13.65
CA GLY A 38 7.74 -2.48 -14.03
C GLY A 38 8.67 -1.40 -14.55
N THR A 39 8.18 -0.61 -15.48
CA THR A 39 8.92 0.53 -16.06
C THR A 39 8.12 1.82 -16.01
N GLN A 40 6.88 1.74 -15.52
CA GLN A 40 5.96 2.87 -15.47
C GLN A 40 5.68 3.27 -14.01
N PRO A 41 5.41 4.56 -13.77
CA PRO A 41 5.05 5.05 -12.44
C PRO A 41 3.84 4.32 -11.85
N ILE A 42 3.89 4.06 -10.55
CA ILE A 42 2.70 3.64 -9.80
C ILE A 42 1.91 4.86 -9.33
N THR A 43 0.65 4.65 -8.97
CA THR A 43 -0.21 5.63 -8.30
C THR A 43 -0.65 5.11 -6.94
N GLY A 44 -1.07 6.02 -6.06
CA GLY A 44 -1.68 5.59 -4.81
C GLY A 44 -2.06 6.71 -3.86
N THR A 45 -2.94 6.37 -2.93
CA THR A 45 -3.44 7.21 -1.86
C THR A 45 -3.50 6.40 -0.56
N LEU A 46 -3.45 7.11 0.57
CA LEU A 46 -3.56 6.51 1.89
C LEU A 46 -4.37 7.42 2.80
N THR A 47 -5.36 6.88 3.49
CA THR A 47 -6.12 7.59 4.52
C THR A 47 -6.00 6.83 5.84
N ALA A 48 -5.44 7.50 6.84
CA ALA A 48 -5.32 6.98 8.20
C ALA A 48 -6.32 7.70 9.11
N ASN A 49 -7.23 6.94 9.71
CA ASN A 49 -8.08 7.41 10.80
C ASN A 49 -7.46 6.91 12.12
N PHE A 50 -6.67 7.78 12.75
CA PHE A 50 -5.96 7.45 13.99
C PHE A 50 -6.91 7.27 15.17
N GLY A 51 -8.06 7.95 15.18
CA GLY A 51 -9.04 7.83 16.26
C GLY A 51 -9.69 6.46 16.32
N THR A 52 -10.05 5.90 15.15
CA THR A 52 -10.60 4.53 15.08
C THR A 52 -9.52 3.46 14.93
N GLY A 53 -8.25 3.84 14.75
CA GLY A 53 -7.16 2.91 14.46
C GLY A 53 -7.30 2.21 13.10
N ASN A 54 -8.01 2.82 12.15
CA ASN A 54 -8.24 2.23 10.83
C ASN A 54 -7.38 2.91 9.76
N ILE A 55 -7.01 2.15 8.75
CA ILE A 55 -6.31 2.66 7.58
C ILE A 55 -6.92 2.09 6.31
N MET A 56 -6.91 2.86 5.24
CA MET A 56 -7.30 2.43 3.91
C MET A 56 -6.39 3.07 2.88
N GLY A 57 -6.27 2.44 1.72
CA GLY A 57 -5.51 2.99 0.63
C GLY A 57 -5.88 2.37 -0.70
N ASP A 58 -5.46 3.06 -1.74
CA ASP A 58 -5.55 2.61 -3.12
C ASP A 58 -4.15 2.59 -3.72
N LEU A 59 -3.87 1.60 -4.57
CA LEU A 59 -2.63 1.47 -5.33
C LEU A 59 -2.95 1.11 -6.77
N GLY A 60 -2.32 1.78 -7.73
CA GLY A 60 -2.31 1.41 -9.14
C GLY A 60 -0.89 1.05 -9.57
N VAL A 61 -0.66 -0.20 -9.94
CA VAL A 61 0.66 -0.78 -10.19
C VAL A 61 0.73 -1.31 -11.62
N PRO A 62 1.36 -0.58 -12.55
CA PRO A 62 1.56 -1.08 -13.90
C PRO A 62 2.67 -2.14 -13.95
N LEU A 63 2.42 -3.26 -14.63
CA LEU A 63 3.41 -4.29 -14.90
C LEU A 63 3.10 -4.98 -16.24
N GLY A 64 4.10 -5.02 -17.12
CA GLY A 64 3.91 -5.50 -18.48
C GLY A 64 2.88 -4.66 -19.25
N ALA A 65 1.85 -5.32 -19.80
CA ALA A 65 0.76 -4.66 -20.51
C ALA A 65 -0.44 -4.29 -19.60
N ASN A 66 -0.40 -4.69 -18.32
CA ASN A 66 -1.53 -4.55 -17.40
C ASN A 66 -1.28 -3.49 -16.34
N THR A 67 -2.37 -2.94 -15.79
CA THR A 67 -2.35 -2.20 -14.53
C THR A 67 -3.15 -2.96 -13.49
N TYR A 68 -2.51 -3.25 -12.36
CA TYR A 68 -3.12 -3.89 -11.20
C TYR A 68 -3.57 -2.81 -10.22
N SER A 69 -4.86 -2.78 -9.93
CA SER A 69 -5.46 -1.81 -9.02
C SER A 69 -5.88 -2.52 -7.75
N SER A 70 -5.48 -2.00 -6.59
CA SER A 70 -5.91 -2.51 -5.30
C SER A 70 -6.59 -1.42 -4.49
N SER A 71 -7.73 -1.77 -3.90
CA SER A 71 -8.32 -1.05 -2.77
C SER A 71 -8.25 -1.95 -1.55
N TRP A 72 -7.63 -1.46 -0.48
CA TRP A 72 -7.34 -2.23 0.72
C TRP A 72 -7.67 -1.45 1.98
N SER A 73 -7.91 -2.19 3.06
CA SER A 73 -8.10 -1.62 4.39
C SER A 73 -7.41 -2.47 5.44
N GLY A 74 -7.23 -1.89 6.61
CA GLY A 74 -6.45 -2.51 7.66
C GLY A 74 -6.52 -1.74 8.98
N ALA A 75 -5.63 -2.14 9.89
CA ALA A 75 -5.56 -1.62 11.24
C ALA A 75 -4.21 -0.98 11.52
N ILE A 76 -4.24 0.07 12.35
CA ILE A 76 -3.08 0.76 12.88
C ILE A 76 -2.77 0.20 14.27
N GLY A 77 -1.52 -0.22 14.48
CA GLY A 77 -1.01 -0.70 15.77
C GLY A 77 0.29 0.03 16.13
N GLY A 78 0.23 0.92 17.11
CA GLY A 78 1.36 1.82 17.41
C GLY A 78 1.73 2.64 16.18
N SER A 79 2.99 2.59 15.78
CA SER A 79 3.49 3.31 14.59
C SER A 79 3.45 2.48 13.30
N TYR A 80 2.82 1.31 13.33
CA TYR A 80 2.76 0.34 12.24
C TYR A 80 1.32 0.15 11.76
N PHE A 81 1.17 -0.39 10.56
CA PHE A 81 -0.12 -0.83 10.07
C PHE A 81 0.05 -2.03 9.14
N ALA A 82 -1.02 -2.81 9.02
CA ALA A 82 -1.13 -3.87 8.05
C ALA A 82 -2.56 -3.91 7.51
N GLY A 83 -2.70 -4.36 6.27
CA GLY A 83 -4.00 -4.43 5.61
C GLY A 83 -4.00 -5.41 4.45
N SER A 84 -5.18 -5.66 3.93
CA SER A 84 -5.39 -6.52 2.77
C SER A 84 -6.57 -6.03 1.95
N GLY A 85 -6.64 -6.42 0.69
CA GLY A 85 -7.69 -6.00 -0.21
C GLY A 85 -7.85 -6.90 -1.41
N GLY A 86 -8.80 -6.53 -2.27
CA GLY A 86 -8.93 -7.12 -3.59
C GLY A 86 -7.97 -6.45 -4.57
N VAL A 87 -7.60 -7.18 -5.61
CA VAL A 87 -6.86 -6.64 -6.75
C VAL A 87 -7.65 -6.92 -8.02
N THR A 88 -7.77 -5.90 -8.87
CA THR A 88 -8.28 -6.01 -10.23
C THR A 88 -7.16 -5.73 -11.22
N SER A 89 -7.28 -6.24 -12.44
CA SER A 89 -6.33 -6.00 -13.53
C SER A 89 -7.07 -5.44 -14.73
N THR A 90 -6.40 -4.62 -15.54
CA THR A 90 -6.90 -4.23 -16.87
C THR A 90 -6.85 -5.40 -17.87
N GLY A 91 -6.12 -6.47 -17.55
CA GLY A 91 -6.07 -7.73 -18.30
C GLY A 91 -7.10 -8.75 -17.82
N VAL A 92 -6.99 -9.99 -18.33
CA VAL A 92 -7.89 -11.12 -17.99
C VAL A 92 -7.42 -11.96 -16.79
N ASP A 93 -6.27 -11.60 -16.24
CA ASP A 93 -5.44 -12.38 -15.33
C ASP A 93 -5.76 -12.19 -13.83
N CYS A 94 -6.73 -11.32 -13.50
CA CYS A 94 -7.30 -11.19 -12.16
C CYS A 94 -8.82 -11.38 -12.15
N SER A 95 -9.32 -12.39 -12.87
CA SER A 95 -10.76 -12.61 -13.04
C SER A 95 -11.47 -13.22 -11.83
N CYS A 96 -10.79 -13.94 -10.93
CA CYS A 96 -11.49 -14.65 -9.83
C CYS A 96 -10.81 -14.68 -8.44
N SER A 97 -9.55 -14.26 -8.24
CA SER A 97 -8.91 -14.43 -6.91
C SER A 97 -7.66 -13.59 -6.61
N CYS A 98 -7.43 -12.46 -7.27
CA CYS A 98 -6.27 -11.63 -6.91
C CYS A 98 -6.50 -10.88 -5.60
N GLY A 99 -5.49 -10.90 -4.74
CA GLY A 99 -5.51 -10.25 -3.44
C GLY A 99 -4.31 -9.32 -3.28
N SER A 100 -4.41 -8.39 -2.34
CA SER A 100 -3.29 -7.59 -1.88
C SER A 100 -3.02 -7.83 -0.40
N ALA A 101 -1.73 -7.83 -0.05
CA ALA A 101 -1.25 -7.79 1.32
C ALA A 101 -0.32 -6.60 1.50
N ILE A 102 -0.54 -5.84 2.57
CA ILE A 102 0.15 -4.57 2.83
C ILE A 102 0.73 -4.61 4.23
N ALA A 103 2.00 -4.20 4.36
CA ALA A 103 2.64 -3.93 5.64
C ALA A 103 3.34 -2.56 5.57
N GLY A 104 3.17 -1.74 6.60
CA GLY A 104 3.72 -0.39 6.60
C GLY A 104 3.89 0.24 7.96
N PHE A 105 4.36 1.48 7.95
CA PHE A 105 4.66 2.26 9.14
C PHE A 105 4.51 3.75 8.90
N PHE A 106 4.29 4.50 9.98
CA PHE A 106 4.33 5.96 10.01
C PHE A 106 5.71 6.46 10.43
N ALA A 107 6.13 7.59 9.87
CA ALA A 107 7.40 8.24 10.16
C ALA A 107 7.29 9.77 10.26
N GLY A 108 8.19 10.35 11.05
CA GLY A 108 8.23 11.79 11.33
C GLY A 108 7.26 12.21 12.43
N ALA A 109 7.38 13.45 12.88
CA ALA A 109 6.51 14.02 13.90
C ALA A 109 5.04 13.99 13.42
N ASN A 110 4.13 13.63 14.32
CA ASN A 110 2.69 13.55 14.03
C ASN A 110 2.35 12.74 12.76
N ALA A 111 3.11 11.66 12.53
CA ALA A 111 2.95 10.80 11.36
C ALA A 111 2.98 11.57 10.03
N ALA A 112 3.89 12.54 9.85
CA ALA A 112 3.96 13.35 8.64
C ALA A 112 4.18 12.56 7.33
N ARG A 113 4.67 11.31 7.42
CA ARG A 113 4.93 10.41 6.31
C ARG A 113 4.48 8.99 6.64
N ALA A 114 4.21 8.20 5.61
CA ALA A 114 4.00 6.76 5.72
C ALA A 114 4.84 6.02 4.67
N GLY A 115 5.26 4.80 4.99
CA GLY A 115 5.90 3.90 4.05
C GLY A 115 5.25 2.53 4.12
N LEU A 116 5.11 1.85 2.99
CA LEU A 116 4.60 0.49 2.93
C LEU A 116 5.36 -0.34 1.90
N VAL A 117 5.30 -1.65 2.12
CA VAL A 117 5.54 -2.67 1.12
C VAL A 117 4.22 -3.35 0.79
N TYR A 118 4.09 -3.80 -0.45
CA TYR A 118 2.90 -4.49 -0.91
C TYR A 118 3.27 -5.76 -1.67
N GLU A 119 2.33 -6.71 -1.65
CA GLU A 119 2.28 -7.89 -2.50
C GLU A 119 0.91 -7.97 -3.15
N PHE A 120 0.85 -8.17 -4.46
CA PHE A 120 -0.36 -8.58 -5.18
C PHE A 120 -0.21 -10.02 -5.65
N SER A 121 -1.08 -10.90 -5.16
CA SER A 121 -1.02 -12.33 -5.42
C SER A 121 -2.02 -12.77 -6.48
N GLY A 122 -1.77 -13.93 -7.08
CA GLY A 122 -2.71 -14.57 -8.01
C GLY A 122 -2.74 -13.96 -9.41
N THR A 123 -1.70 -13.21 -9.79
CA THR A 123 -1.56 -12.60 -11.12
C THR A 123 -0.91 -13.55 -12.13
N GLN A 124 -1.01 -13.27 -13.44
CA GLN A 124 -0.32 -14.09 -14.45
C GLN A 124 1.21 -14.01 -14.39
N TYR A 125 1.75 -12.96 -13.75
CA TYR A 125 3.19 -12.73 -13.64
C TYR A 125 3.77 -13.27 -12.32
N GLY A 126 2.97 -14.04 -11.57
CA GLY A 126 3.27 -14.45 -10.20
C GLY A 126 2.89 -13.37 -9.19
N ASP A 127 3.59 -13.34 -8.06
CA ASP A 127 3.35 -12.33 -7.03
C ASP A 127 4.09 -11.05 -7.40
N ILE A 128 3.37 -9.92 -7.37
CA ILE A 128 3.90 -8.59 -7.69
C ILE A 128 4.24 -7.87 -6.40
N HIS A 129 5.49 -7.43 -6.24
CA HIS A 129 5.97 -6.74 -5.06
C HIS A 129 6.44 -5.32 -5.36
N GLY A 130 6.39 -4.47 -4.34
CA GLY A 130 7.05 -3.17 -4.37
C GLY A 130 6.96 -2.41 -3.06
N ALA A 131 7.50 -1.20 -3.07
CA ALA A 131 7.44 -0.29 -1.93
C ALA A 131 6.97 1.10 -2.38
N ALA A 132 6.25 1.78 -1.49
CA ALA A 132 5.72 3.11 -1.71
C ALA A 132 5.87 3.96 -0.45
N VAL A 133 6.15 5.25 -0.64
CA VAL A 133 6.18 6.26 0.43
C VAL A 133 5.19 7.36 0.14
N PHE A 134 4.52 7.80 1.19
CA PHE A 134 3.44 8.77 1.15
C PHE A 134 3.72 9.94 2.07
N LYS A 135 3.21 11.12 1.70
CA LYS A 135 3.33 12.34 2.47
C LYS A 135 1.95 12.97 2.65
N LYS A 136 1.70 13.44 3.88
CA LYS A 136 0.48 14.18 4.24
C LYS A 136 0.42 15.53 3.53
#